data_AF-A0A8D8DG75-F1
#
_entry.id   AF-A0A8D8DG75-F1
#
_cell.length_a   1.000
_cell.length_b   1.000
_cell.length_c   1.000
_cell.angle_alpha   90.00
_cell.angle_beta   90.00
_cell.angle_gamma   90.00
#
_symmetry.space_group_name_H-M   'P 1'
#
loop_
_entity.id
_entity.type
_entity.pdbx_description
1 polymer ?
#
loop_
_entity_poly.entity_id
_entity_poly.type
_entity_poly.pdbx_seq_one_letter_code
_entity_poly.pdbx_strand_id
1 'polypeptide(L)'
;MSTDRAKRTLRNLQTAQRRIILSFKLIRDFVKNYNADQHLSEVPVRLEAVIDLWREFGTVQAELEVLDDSADALDKHLKERAQFETEYYHVKGFFNTTLPNSN
;
A
#
# COMPACT_ATOMS: atom_id res chain seq x y z
N MET A 1 -29.51 13.43 -9.53
CA MET A 1 -29.31 12.13 -8.84
C MET A 1 -27.92 11.49 -9.06
N SER A 2 -27.05 12.02 -9.94
CA SER A 2 -25.72 11.43 -10.24
C SER A 2 -24.62 11.75 -9.20
N THR A 3 -24.71 12.90 -8.53
CA THR A 3 -23.67 13.45 -7.65
C THR A 3 -23.46 12.68 -6.35
N ASP A 4 -24.51 12.09 -5.78
CA ASP A 4 -24.40 11.32 -4.53
C ASP A 4 -23.71 9.97 -4.71
N ARG A 5 -23.86 9.37 -5.90
CA ARG A 5 -23.17 8.12 -6.23
C ARG A 5 -21.67 8.36 -6.38
N ALA A 6 -21.27 9.39 -7.12
CA ALA A 6 -19.86 9.76 -7.29
C ALA A 6 -19.18 10.09 -5.94
N LYS A 7 -19.84 10.89 -5.09
CA LYS A 7 -19.34 11.21 -3.74
C LYS A 7 -19.19 9.96 -2.86
N ARG A 8 -20.13 9.01 -2.94
CA ARG A 8 -20.06 7.75 -2.19
C ARG A 8 -18.90 6.87 -2.69
N THR A 9 -18.73 6.76 -4.02
CA THR A 9 -17.60 6.03 -4.62
C THR A 9 -16.27 6.63 -4.18
N LEU A 10 -16.10 7.95 -4.28
CA LEU A 10 -14.90 8.64 -3.85
C LEU A 10 -14.58 8.36 -2.38
N ARG A 11 -15.57 8.47 -1.49
CA ARG A 11 -15.40 8.16 -0.06
C ARG A 11 -15.00 6.70 0.18
N ASN A 12 -15.57 5.76 -0.55
CA ASN A 12 -15.24 4.34 -0.44
C ASN A 12 -13.79 4.08 -0.86
N LEU A 13 -13.34 4.69 -1.97
CA LEU A 13 -11.96 4.59 -2.43
C LEU A 13 -10.98 5.19 -1.44
N GLN A 14 -11.25 6.39 -0.92
CA GLN A 14 -10.43 7.01 0.12
C GLN A 14 -10.36 6.15 1.40
N THR A 15 -11.45 5.47 1.74
CA THR A 15 -11.48 4.55 2.89
C THR A 15 -10.65 3.30 2.61
N ALA A 16 -10.74 2.73 1.40
CA ALA A 16 -9.92 1.60 0.99
C ALA A 16 -8.43 1.95 1.00
N GLN A 17 -8.04 3.09 0.40
CA GLN A 17 -6.67 3.59 0.39
C GLN A 17 -6.10 3.69 1.81
N ARG A 18 -6.83 4.29 2.75
CA ARG A 18 -6.41 4.40 4.16
C ARG A 18 -6.25 3.05 4.84
N ARG A 19 -7.14 2.10 4.57
CA ARG A 19 -7.05 0.73 5.10
C ARG A 19 -5.79 0.05 4.58
N ILE A 20 -5.49 0.18 3.29
CA ILE A 20 -4.31 -0.39 2.66
C ILE A 20 -3.04 0.20 3.27
N ILE A 21 -2.94 1.53 3.36
CA ILE A 21 -1.81 2.24 3.97
C ILE A 21 -1.61 1.80 5.43
N LEU A 22 -2.68 1.69 6.21
CA LEU A 22 -2.59 1.24 7.60
C LEU A 22 -2.09 -0.21 7.70
N SER A 23 -2.59 -1.10 6.85
CA SER A 23 -2.17 -2.50 6.82
C SER A 23 -0.70 -2.63 6.41
N PHE A 24 -0.30 -1.88 5.39
CA PHE A 24 1.09 -1.82 4.93
C PHE A 24 2.01 -1.26 6.01
N LYS A 25 1.58 -0.22 6.74
CA LYS A 25 2.32 0.34 7.88
C LYS A 25 2.64 -0.72 8.93
N LEU A 26 1.70 -1.62 9.25
CA LEU A 26 1.96 -2.71 10.21
C LEU A 26 3.07 -3.65 9.73
N ILE A 27 3.15 -3.90 8.43
CA ILE A 27 4.22 -4.74 7.85
C ILE A 27 5.55 -3.99 7.82
N ARG A 28 5.54 -2.70 7.49
CA ARG A 28 6.73 -1.85 7.57
C ARG A 28 7.27 -1.77 9.00
N ASP A 29 6.39 -1.62 9.98
CA ASP A 29 6.78 -1.56 11.39
C ASP A 29 7.28 -2.92 11.88
N PHE A 30 6.79 -4.04 11.34
CA PHE A 30 7.41 -5.36 11.52
C PHE A 30 8.84 -5.40 10.96
N VAL A 31 9.07 -4.92 9.73
CA VAL A 31 10.41 -4.88 9.12
C VAL A 31 11.39 -4.09 9.98
N LYS A 32 10.98 -2.94 10.51
CA LYS A 32 11.81 -2.10 11.39
C LYS A 32 12.23 -2.79 12.69
N ASN A 33 11.40 -3.69 13.20
CA ASN A 33 11.61 -4.40 14.46
C ASN A 33 11.90 -5.89 14.25
N TYR A 34 12.32 -6.26 13.03
CA TYR A 34 12.52 -7.65 12.68
C TYR A 34 13.65 -8.29 13.51
N ASN A 35 13.41 -9.53 13.93
CA ASN A 35 14.37 -10.36 14.66
C ASN A 35 14.29 -11.76 14.04
N ALA A 36 15.41 -12.25 13.51
CA ALA A 36 15.41 -13.51 12.76
C ALA A 36 15.04 -14.73 13.62
N ASP A 37 15.41 -14.75 14.89
CA ASP A 37 15.14 -15.89 15.78
C ASP A 37 13.64 -16.03 16.10
N GLN A 38 12.91 -14.92 16.08
CA GLN A 38 11.50 -14.87 16.45
C GLN A 38 10.56 -14.81 15.25
N HIS A 39 10.98 -14.16 14.16
CA HIS A 39 10.06 -13.67 13.13
C HIS A 39 10.31 -14.25 11.74
N LEU A 40 11.36 -15.06 11.52
CA LEU A 40 11.71 -15.57 10.19
C LEU A 40 10.55 -16.33 9.50
N SER A 41 9.76 -17.08 10.28
CA SER A 41 8.61 -17.83 9.77
C SER A 41 7.45 -16.94 9.30
N GLU A 42 7.36 -15.68 9.75
CA GLU A 42 6.33 -14.74 9.30
C GLU A 42 6.66 -14.08 7.96
N VAL A 43 7.93 -14.12 7.53
CA VAL A 43 8.42 -13.40 6.34
C VAL A 43 7.68 -13.80 5.06
N PRO A 44 7.49 -15.08 4.72
CA PRO A 44 6.78 -15.46 3.48
C PRO A 44 5.34 -14.93 3.46
N VAL A 45 4.62 -15.06 4.58
CA VAL A 45 3.22 -14.62 4.70
C VAL A 45 3.10 -13.10 4.54
N ARG A 46 4.03 -12.35 5.16
CA ARG A 46 4.05 -10.90 5.06
C ARG A 46 4.50 -10.41 3.68
N LEU A 47 5.35 -11.16 2.98
CA LEU A 47 5.73 -10.87 1.60
C LEU A 47 4.53 -10.99 0.66
N GLU A 48 3.77 -12.09 0.75
CA GLU A 48 2.52 -12.27 -0.02
C GLU A 48 1.55 -11.11 0.23
N ALA A 49 1.31 -10.77 1.51
CA ALA A 49 0.45 -9.66 1.89
C ALA A 49 0.91 -8.31 1.32
N VAL A 50 2.22 -8.03 1.30
CA VAL A 50 2.77 -6.80 0.72
C VAL A 50 2.54 -6.71 -0.78
N ILE A 51 2.67 -7.82 -1.50
CA ILE A 51 2.43 -7.85 -2.95
C ILE A 51 0.95 -7.59 -3.25
N ASP A 52 0.05 -8.15 -2.46
CA ASP A 52 -1.39 -7.93 -2.64
C ASP A 52 -1.80 -6.49 -2.30
N LEU A 53 -1.30 -5.94 -1.19
CA LEU A 53 -1.53 -4.55 -0.82
C LEU A 53 -0.99 -3.58 -1.89
N TRP A 54 0.14 -3.89 -2.52
CA TRP A 54 0.69 -3.10 -3.63
C TRP A 54 -0.25 -3.06 -4.83
N ARG A 55 -0.78 -4.22 -5.24
CA ARG A 55 -1.72 -4.32 -6.36
C ARG A 55 -3.04 -3.62 -6.05
N GLU A 56 -3.56 -3.81 -4.85
CA GLU A 56 -4.80 -3.17 -4.40
C GLU A 56 -4.63 -1.64 -4.33
N PHE A 57 -3.51 -1.17 -3.78
CA PHE A 57 -3.18 0.25 -3.73
C PHE A 57 -3.14 0.84 -5.13
N GLY A 58 -2.40 0.23 -6.07
CA GLY A 58 -2.28 0.76 -7.44
C GLY A 58 -3.63 0.91 -8.14
N THR A 59 -4.55 -0.03 -7.91
CA THR A 59 -5.92 0.01 -8.46
C THR A 59 -6.72 1.16 -7.84
N VAL A 60 -6.80 1.22 -6.51
CA VAL A 60 -7.55 2.25 -5.78
C VAL A 60 -6.99 3.65 -6.06
N GLN A 61 -5.67 3.77 -6.09
CA GLN A 61 -4.95 5.01 -6.32
C GLN A 61 -5.20 5.56 -7.72
N ALA A 62 -5.18 4.72 -8.75
CA ALA A 62 -5.51 5.14 -10.11
C ALA A 62 -6.97 5.62 -10.22
N GLU A 63 -7.91 4.95 -9.55
CA GLU A 63 -9.31 5.41 -9.52
C GLU A 63 -9.48 6.76 -8.80
N LEU A 64 -8.74 6.99 -7.71
CA LEU A 64 -8.74 8.27 -6.99
C LEU A 64 -8.19 9.41 -7.86
N GLU A 65 -7.09 9.19 -8.57
CA GLU A 65 -6.47 10.17 -9.47
C GLU A 65 -7.40 10.58 -10.63
N VAL A 66 -8.30 9.70 -11.04
CA VAL A 66 -9.31 9.98 -12.09
C VAL A 66 -10.56 10.66 -11.52
N LEU A 67 -11.02 10.27 -10.33
CA LEU A 67 -12.29 10.73 -9.76
C LEU A 67 -12.19 11.99 -8.91
N ASP A 68 -11.00 12.31 -8.41
CA ASP A 68 -10.71 13.49 -7.58
C ASP A 68 -9.76 14.41 -8.37
N ASP A 69 -10.25 14.93 -9.50
CA ASP A 69 -9.48 15.55 -10.58
C ASP A 69 -9.15 17.03 -10.37
N SER A 70 -9.45 17.59 -9.19
CA SER A 70 -8.97 18.93 -8.85
C SER A 70 -7.45 18.95 -8.74
N ALA A 71 -6.81 20.04 -9.19
CA ALA A 71 -5.33 20.13 -9.20
C ALA A 71 -4.71 19.86 -7.81
N ASP A 72 -5.30 20.41 -6.75
CA ASP A 72 -4.85 20.20 -5.37
C ASP A 72 -5.00 18.73 -4.92
N ALA A 73 -6.07 18.05 -5.36
CA ALA A 73 -6.28 16.65 -5.03
C ALA A 73 -5.33 15.74 -5.82
N LEU A 74 -5.10 16.01 -7.10
CA LEU A 74 -4.19 15.25 -7.93
C LEU A 74 -2.76 15.29 -7.37
N ASP A 75 -2.24 16.46 -7.01
CA ASP A 75 -0.91 16.59 -6.41
C ASP A 75 -0.79 15.79 -5.11
N LYS A 76 -1.85 15.80 -4.28
CA LYS A 76 -1.90 15.00 -3.06
C LYS A 76 -1.88 13.50 -3.36
N HIS A 77 -2.65 13.06 -4.35
CA HIS A 77 -2.70 11.65 -4.76
C HIS A 77 -1.35 11.19 -5.31
N LEU A 78 -0.71 11.98 -6.17
CA LEU A 78 0.63 11.67 -6.70
C LEU A 78 1.70 11.60 -5.60
N LYS A 79 1.60 12.47 -4.59
CA LYS A 79 2.49 12.43 -3.42
C LYS A 79 2.27 11.17 -2.59
N GLU A 80 1.02 10.78 -2.35
CA GLU A 80 0.69 9.55 -1.62
C GLU A 80 1.21 8.33 -2.36
N ARG A 81 1.04 8.29 -3.69
CA ARG A 81 1.62 7.26 -4.57
C ARG A 81 3.12 7.18 -4.35
N ALA A 82 3.86 8.27 -4.61
CA ALA A 82 5.32 8.27 -4.51
C ALA A 82 5.83 7.80 -3.14
N GLN A 83 5.16 8.22 -2.06
CA GLN A 83 5.47 7.77 -0.71
C GLN A 83 5.25 6.25 -0.55
N PHE A 84 4.08 5.74 -0.94
CA PHE A 84 3.75 4.32 -0.83
C PHE A 84 4.69 3.45 -1.67
N GLU A 85 5.01 3.84 -2.91
CA GLU A 85 5.93 3.08 -3.78
C GLU A 85 7.33 2.97 -3.15
N THR A 86 7.84 4.09 -2.61
CA THR A 86 9.14 4.11 -1.93
C THR A 86 9.15 3.16 -0.75
N GLU A 87 8.13 3.21 0.11
CA GLU A 87 8.05 2.31 1.26
C GLU A 87 7.86 0.85 0.84
N TYR A 88 7.08 0.57 -0.21
CA TYR A 88 6.91 -0.76 -0.79
C TYR A 88 8.25 -1.35 -1.23
N TYR A 89 9.05 -0.61 -1.99
CA TYR A 89 10.34 -1.11 -2.47
C TYR A 89 11.30 -1.42 -1.31
N HIS A 90 11.29 -0.61 -0.25
CA HIS A 90 12.10 -0.89 0.95
C HIS A 90 11.65 -2.18 1.65
N VAL A 91 10.35 -2.36 1.89
CA VAL A 91 9.80 -3.54 2.57
C VAL A 91 9.98 -4.81 1.72
N LYS A 92 9.66 -4.74 0.43
CA LYS A 92 9.81 -5.87 -0.50
C LYS A 92 11.28 -6.24 -0.71
N GLY A 93 12.17 -5.25 -0.79
CA GLY A 93 13.61 -5.47 -0.84
C GLY A 93 14.12 -6.20 0.40
N PHE A 94 13.71 -5.77 1.58
CA PHE A 94 14.03 -6.44 2.83
C PHE A 94 13.61 -7.92 2.83
N PHE A 95 12.35 -8.23 2.49
CA PHE A 95 11.87 -9.62 2.44
C PHE A 95 12.62 -10.48 1.43
N ASN A 96 12.90 -9.94 0.24
CA ASN A 96 13.66 -10.64 -0.79
C ASN A 96 15.09 -10.99 -0.34
N THR A 97 15.72 -10.15 0.49
CA THR A 97 17.06 -10.43 1.04
C THR A 97 17.03 -11.34 2.26
N THR A 98 15.90 -11.39 2.95
CA THR A 98 15.72 -12.15 4.20
C THR A 98 15.32 -13.60 3.93
N LEU A 99 14.66 -13.87 2.79
CA LEU A 99 14.42 -15.23 2.31
C LEU A 99 15.67 -15.74 1.60
N PRO A 100 16.36 -16.78 2.13
CA PRO A 100 17.50 -17.36 1.44
C PRO A 100 17.01 -18.05 0.16
N ASN A 101 17.38 -17.49 -0.99
CA ASN A 101 17.21 -18.06 -2.33
C ASN A 101 15.78 -18.50 -2.68
N SER A 102 14.93 -17.54 -3.03
CA SER A 102 13.91 -17.78 -4.06
C SER A 102 14.51 -17.35 -5.41
N ASN A 103 15.39 -18.21 -5.96
CA ASN A 103 15.69 -18.18 -7.39
C ASN A 103 14.43 -18.61 -8.16
#